data_AF-A0A2H6AEY9-F1
#
_entry.id   AF-A0A2H6AEY9-F1
#
_cell.length_a   1.000
_cell.length_b   1.000
_cell.length_c   1.000
_cell.angle_alpha   90.00
_cell.angle_beta   90.00
_cell.angle_gamma   90.00
#
_symmetry.space_group_name_H-M   'P 1'
#
loop_
_entity.id
_entity.type
_entity.pdbx_description
1 polymer ?
#
loop_
_entity_poly.entity_id
_entity_poly.type
_entity_poly.pdbx_seq_one_letter_code
_entity_poly.pdbx_strand_id
1 'polypeptide(L)'
;MAWKWTERAEKTVAVMTIAAVMVVLGCHSRVSSRDSSATQQPTTQTQQPQGEEPPAARAGNSEAAAKVQGEPAFQGIPLSHWLKQLRSEEADKRKEALRAISAIGPAAKEAIPEVRKLLQDPDEDVQEWACSTLGRIGEAAKVAIPDLEKIILNRQAADKVRWAAAVALGNIGPVAVSATPTLLKALQDSDPWLRWAATEGLSGIGPQAQGAAQALAEALYDTEYIVRIGAARALVHVAPQVKQQPKVVSALIRCYEDSSQYDSVRQKVAEAIKAAEPGLAAKLGIK
;
A
#
# COMPACT_ATOMS: atom_id res chain seq x y z
N MET A 1 -11.83 21.17 -32.07
CA MET A 1 -12.52 20.68 -30.86
C MET A 1 -11.72 19.57 -30.18
N ALA A 2 -10.47 19.83 -29.76
CA ALA A 2 -9.57 18.81 -29.19
C ALA A 2 -9.07 19.14 -27.76
N TRP A 3 -9.57 20.22 -27.16
CA TRP A 3 -9.06 20.74 -25.88
C TRP A 3 -9.86 20.30 -24.64
N LYS A 4 -10.95 19.52 -24.80
CA LYS A 4 -11.82 19.11 -23.68
C LYS A 4 -11.57 17.69 -23.16
N TRP A 5 -10.67 16.92 -23.77
CA TRP A 5 -10.40 15.52 -23.39
C TRP A 5 -9.19 15.34 -22.46
N THR A 6 -8.15 16.18 -22.60
CA THR A 6 -6.92 16.12 -21.79
C THR A 6 -7.18 16.45 -20.32
N GLU A 7 -8.02 17.45 -20.06
CA GLU A 7 -8.44 17.83 -18.71
C GLU A 7 -9.22 16.70 -17.98
N ARG A 8 -9.87 15.80 -18.73
CA ARG A 8 -10.66 14.70 -18.16
C ARG A 8 -9.77 13.53 -17.73
N ALA A 9 -8.69 13.25 -18.47
CA ALA A 9 -7.71 12.23 -18.10
C ALA A 9 -6.88 12.66 -16.87
N GLU A 10 -6.43 13.92 -16.83
CA GLU A 10 -5.74 14.49 -15.66
C GLU A 10 -6.65 14.56 -14.44
N LYS A 11 -7.94 14.92 -14.60
CA LYS A 11 -8.93 14.87 -13.51
C LYS A 11 -9.23 13.45 -13.05
N THR A 12 -9.20 12.43 -13.91
CA THR A 12 -9.47 11.04 -13.52
C THR A 12 -8.30 10.45 -12.73
N VAL A 13 -7.05 10.76 -13.13
CA VAL A 13 -5.84 10.39 -12.36
C VAL A 13 -5.73 11.19 -11.07
N ALA A 14 -6.09 12.49 -11.07
CA ALA A 14 -6.15 13.30 -9.85
C ALA A 14 -7.23 12.79 -8.89
N VAL A 15 -8.41 12.38 -9.38
CA VAL A 15 -9.49 11.78 -8.57
C VAL A 15 -9.09 10.41 -7.99
N MET A 16 -8.24 9.62 -8.67
CA MET A 16 -7.72 8.35 -8.13
C MET A 16 -6.50 8.51 -7.21
N THR A 17 -5.63 9.48 -7.47
CA THR A 17 -4.54 9.85 -6.53
C THR A 17 -5.14 10.46 -5.25
N ILE A 18 -6.26 11.19 -5.41
CA ILE A 18 -7.12 11.61 -4.31
C ILE A 18 -7.85 10.42 -3.68
N ALA A 19 -8.32 9.41 -4.40
CA ALA A 19 -8.92 8.22 -3.77
C ALA A 19 -7.93 7.42 -2.90
N ALA A 20 -6.63 7.49 -3.21
CA ALA A 20 -5.57 6.96 -2.34
C ALA A 20 -5.26 7.85 -1.11
N VAL A 21 -5.71 9.13 -1.09
CA VAL A 21 -5.44 10.13 -0.04
C VAL A 21 -6.70 10.62 0.70
N MET A 22 -7.91 10.43 0.17
CA MET A 22 -9.22 10.87 0.72
C MET A 22 -9.99 9.75 1.42
N VAL A 23 -9.29 8.93 2.21
CA VAL A 23 -9.94 8.15 3.28
C VAL A 23 -10.06 8.98 4.59
N VAL A 24 -9.76 10.29 4.57
CA VAL A 24 -9.53 11.10 5.79
C VAL A 24 -10.53 12.25 6.05
N LEU A 25 -11.57 12.51 5.26
CA LEU A 25 -12.53 13.59 5.61
C LEU A 25 -13.95 13.07 5.84
N GLY A 26 -14.32 13.07 7.12
CA GLY A 26 -15.57 12.56 7.67
C GLY A 26 -16.79 13.38 7.31
N CYS A 27 -17.87 12.65 7.03
CA CYS A 27 -19.24 13.16 7.05
C CYS A 27 -19.60 13.58 8.49
N HIS A 28 -19.77 14.87 8.71
CA HIS A 28 -20.47 15.38 9.89
C HIS A 28 -21.98 15.21 9.68
N SER A 29 -22.57 14.20 10.31
CA SER A 29 -24.01 14.19 10.57
C SER A 29 -24.29 14.92 11.88
N ARG A 30 -25.08 15.97 11.72
CA ARG A 30 -25.64 16.86 12.73
C ARG A 30 -26.55 16.04 13.66
N VAL A 31 -26.23 15.94 14.96
CA VAL A 31 -27.17 15.42 15.98
C VAL A 31 -27.56 16.55 16.92
N SER A 32 -28.87 16.73 16.97
CA SER A 32 -29.67 17.67 17.74
C SER A 32 -29.34 17.64 19.24
N SER A 33 -29.07 18.81 19.81
CA SER A 33 -29.17 19.07 21.26
C SER A 33 -30.62 18.93 21.72
N ARG A 34 -30.86 18.11 22.75
CA ARG A 34 -31.99 18.29 23.66
C ARG A 34 -31.43 18.33 25.08
N ASP A 35 -31.65 19.48 25.69
CA ASP A 35 -31.39 19.76 27.11
C ASP A 35 -32.19 18.79 27.99
N SER A 36 -31.51 18.20 28.96
CA SER A 36 -32.15 17.63 30.14
C SER A 36 -31.66 18.40 31.36
N SER A 37 -32.63 19.08 31.97
CA SER A 37 -32.54 19.86 33.19
C SER A 37 -32.03 19.07 34.39
N ALA A 38 -31.23 19.77 35.18
CA ALA A 38 -30.75 19.39 36.50
C ALA A 38 -31.88 19.14 37.52
N THR A 39 -31.66 18.18 38.43
CA THR A 39 -32.09 18.33 39.83
C THR A 39 -31.15 17.55 40.75
N GLN A 40 -30.79 18.18 41.85
CA GLN A 40 -29.78 17.80 42.84
C GLN A 40 -30.33 16.84 43.91
N GLN A 41 -29.48 15.89 44.34
CA GLN A 41 -29.18 15.43 45.73
C GLN A 41 -30.34 14.91 46.64
N PRO A 42 -30.09 14.26 47.82
CA PRO A 42 -28.81 14.04 48.53
C PRO A 42 -28.53 12.61 49.07
N THR A 43 -27.27 12.47 49.46
CA THR A 43 -26.60 11.56 50.42
C THR A 43 -27.42 10.66 51.35
N THR A 44 -26.96 9.41 51.47
CA THR A 44 -26.89 8.72 52.78
C THR A 44 -25.66 7.80 52.85
N GLN A 45 -24.81 8.05 53.84
CA GLN A 45 -23.73 7.15 54.29
C GLN A 45 -24.35 5.98 55.06
N THR A 46 -23.92 4.74 54.83
CA THR A 46 -23.97 3.70 55.88
C THR A 46 -22.89 2.62 55.63
N GLN A 47 -21.88 2.65 56.50
CA GLN A 47 -21.13 1.55 57.14
C GLN A 47 -20.84 0.24 56.38
N GLN A 48 -19.55 -0.10 56.33
CA GLN A 48 -19.05 -1.48 56.18
C GLN A 48 -19.38 -2.33 57.41
N PRO A 49 -19.46 -3.65 57.24
CA PRO A 49 -18.63 -4.52 58.06
C PRO A 49 -17.80 -5.52 57.22
N GLN A 50 -16.71 -5.95 57.85
CA GLN A 50 -15.73 -6.89 57.35
C GLN A 50 -16.23 -8.33 57.38
N GLY A 51 -15.69 -9.15 56.48
CA GLY A 51 -15.49 -10.59 56.68
C GLY A 51 -16.42 -11.49 55.87
N GLU A 52 -15.91 -12.06 54.78
CA GLU A 52 -16.12 -13.46 54.36
C GLU A 52 -15.29 -13.72 53.08
N GLU A 53 -14.29 -14.60 53.18
CA GLU A 53 -13.62 -15.23 52.03
C GLU A 53 -14.55 -16.30 51.41
N PRO A 54 -14.64 -16.36 50.07
CA PRO A 54 -14.74 -17.65 49.38
C PRO A 54 -13.81 -17.76 48.15
N PRO A 55 -13.64 -18.96 47.57
CA PRO A 55 -12.34 -19.46 47.12
C PRO A 55 -11.95 -19.13 45.68
N ALA A 56 -10.67 -19.38 45.42
CA ALA A 56 -9.97 -19.44 44.14
C ALA A 56 -10.84 -19.77 42.92
N ALA A 57 -11.12 -18.75 42.08
CA ALA A 57 -11.46 -18.92 40.68
C ALA A 57 -11.40 -17.56 39.94
N ARG A 58 -10.20 -17.02 39.67
CA ARG A 58 -10.04 -15.87 38.76
C ARG A 58 -8.63 -15.76 38.17
N ALA A 59 -8.15 -16.83 37.54
CA ALA A 59 -6.93 -16.77 36.72
C ALA A 59 -7.21 -16.50 35.22
N GLY A 60 -8.48 -16.35 34.80
CA GLY A 60 -8.85 -16.20 33.37
C GLY A 60 -9.08 -14.78 32.85
N ASN A 61 -9.35 -13.79 33.72
CA ASN A 61 -9.75 -12.44 33.28
C ASN A 61 -8.64 -11.38 33.39
N SER A 62 -7.52 -11.69 34.05
CA SER A 62 -6.43 -10.73 34.26
C SER A 62 -5.54 -10.55 33.01
N GLU A 63 -5.36 -11.58 32.19
CA GLU A 63 -4.57 -11.49 30.97
C GLU A 63 -5.31 -10.81 29.82
N ALA A 64 -6.63 -10.99 29.73
CA ALA A 64 -7.45 -10.36 28.70
C ALA A 64 -7.62 -8.86 28.93
N ALA A 65 -7.80 -8.43 30.19
CA ALA A 65 -7.96 -7.01 30.52
C ALA A 65 -6.63 -6.23 30.40
N ALA A 66 -5.48 -6.88 30.66
CA ALA A 66 -4.17 -6.25 30.54
C ALA A 66 -3.73 -6.02 29.07
N LYS A 67 -4.25 -6.80 28.11
CA LYS A 67 -3.94 -6.63 26.68
C LYS A 67 -4.62 -5.41 26.03
N VAL A 68 -5.69 -4.88 26.64
CA VAL A 68 -6.51 -3.80 26.02
C VAL A 68 -5.86 -2.41 26.16
N GLN A 69 -4.97 -2.20 27.14
CA GLN A 69 -4.25 -0.93 27.27
C GLN A 69 -3.05 -0.90 26.32
N GLY A 70 -3.18 -0.15 25.22
CA GLY A 70 -2.12 0.06 24.24
C GLY A 70 -2.21 -0.81 22.99
N GLU A 71 -3.29 -1.58 22.82
CA GLU A 71 -3.53 -2.34 21.59
C GLU A 71 -3.74 -1.40 20.39
N PRO A 72 -3.12 -1.66 19.22
CA PRO A 72 -3.39 -0.91 18.01
C PRO A 72 -4.88 -0.94 17.67
N ALA A 73 -5.46 0.22 17.35
CA ALA A 73 -6.90 0.34 17.14
C ALA A 73 -7.21 1.22 15.93
N PHE A 74 -8.35 0.94 15.30
CA PHE A 74 -8.92 1.77 14.24
C PHE A 74 -10.30 2.24 14.71
N GLN A 75 -10.52 3.56 14.72
CA GLN A 75 -11.76 4.17 15.20
C GLN A 75 -12.18 3.70 16.62
N GLY A 76 -11.21 3.49 17.51
CA GLY A 76 -11.44 3.01 18.87
C GLY A 76 -11.73 1.51 18.99
N ILE A 77 -11.77 0.78 17.88
CA ILE A 77 -11.95 -0.68 17.86
C ILE A 77 -10.58 -1.36 17.80
N PRO A 78 -10.26 -2.24 18.76
CA PRO A 78 -8.93 -2.85 18.89
C PRO A 78 -8.62 -3.86 17.78
N LEU A 79 -7.33 -4.10 17.53
CA LEU A 79 -6.84 -5.09 16.55
C LEU A 79 -7.44 -6.48 16.76
N SER A 80 -7.56 -6.94 18.00
CA SER A 80 -8.13 -8.22 18.40
C SER A 80 -9.56 -8.42 17.91
N HIS A 81 -10.36 -7.36 17.89
CA HIS A 81 -11.69 -7.39 17.29
C HIS A 81 -11.60 -7.65 15.78
N TRP A 82 -10.74 -6.90 15.07
CA TRP A 82 -10.57 -7.07 13.63
C TRP A 82 -10.02 -8.45 13.27
N LEU A 83 -9.08 -8.99 14.04
CA LEU A 83 -8.58 -10.36 13.87
C LEU A 83 -9.69 -11.41 13.98
N LYS A 84 -10.62 -11.22 14.92
CA LYS A 84 -11.79 -12.09 15.04
C LYS A 84 -12.71 -11.95 13.83
N GLN A 85 -12.90 -10.73 13.33
CA GLN A 85 -13.79 -10.44 12.20
C GLN A 85 -13.23 -10.94 10.85
N LEU A 86 -11.91 -11.09 10.70
CA LEU A 86 -11.30 -11.73 9.52
C LEU A 86 -11.78 -13.17 9.27
N ARG A 87 -12.31 -13.84 10.31
CA ARG A 87 -12.82 -15.22 10.24
C ARG A 87 -14.32 -15.30 9.97
N SER A 88 -14.97 -14.18 9.67
CA SER A 88 -16.39 -14.17 9.34
C SER A 88 -16.66 -14.89 8.02
N GLU A 89 -17.76 -15.63 7.95
CA GLU A 89 -18.29 -16.20 6.70
C GLU A 89 -18.67 -15.12 5.68
N GLU A 90 -19.04 -13.92 6.16
CA GLU A 90 -19.45 -12.80 5.32
C GLU A 90 -18.22 -12.06 4.76
N ALA A 91 -18.09 -12.04 3.43
CA ALA A 91 -16.97 -11.37 2.75
C ALA A 91 -16.89 -9.87 3.09
N ASP A 92 -18.03 -9.18 3.21
CA ASP A 92 -18.06 -7.75 3.55
C ASP A 92 -17.46 -7.47 4.93
N LYS A 93 -17.69 -8.35 5.92
CA LYS A 93 -17.08 -8.24 7.24
C LYS A 93 -15.57 -8.47 7.18
N ARG A 94 -15.11 -9.42 6.36
CA ARG A 94 -13.67 -9.64 6.14
C ARG A 94 -13.01 -8.43 5.48
N LYS A 95 -13.65 -7.83 4.47
CA LYS A 95 -13.18 -6.60 3.80
C LYS A 95 -13.10 -5.41 4.76
N GLU A 96 -14.11 -5.23 5.61
CA GLU A 96 -14.10 -4.18 6.64
C GLU A 96 -12.94 -4.36 7.62
N ALA A 97 -12.72 -5.59 8.10
CA ALA A 97 -11.60 -5.90 8.99
C ALA A 97 -10.25 -5.66 8.32
N LEU A 98 -10.08 -6.09 7.06
CA LEU A 98 -8.87 -5.80 6.28
C LEU A 98 -8.65 -4.29 6.12
N ARG A 99 -9.69 -3.52 5.79
CA ARG A 99 -9.61 -2.06 5.70
C ARG A 99 -9.16 -1.43 7.02
N ALA A 100 -9.70 -1.88 8.15
CA ALA A 100 -9.31 -1.39 9.47
C ALA A 100 -7.86 -1.73 9.81
N ILE A 101 -7.45 -2.99 9.62
CA ILE A 101 -6.06 -3.46 9.85
C ILE A 101 -5.08 -2.70 8.96
N SER A 102 -5.46 -2.50 7.70
CA SER A 102 -4.73 -1.71 6.71
C SER A 102 -4.53 -0.26 7.14
N ALA A 103 -5.54 0.34 7.78
CA ALA A 103 -5.47 1.70 8.32
C ALA A 103 -4.65 1.81 9.62
N ILE A 104 -4.57 0.73 10.41
CA ILE A 104 -3.63 0.64 11.54
C ILE A 104 -2.17 0.62 11.04
N GLY A 105 -1.93 -0.01 9.88
CA GLY A 105 -0.62 0.00 9.21
C GLY A 105 0.43 -0.86 9.93
N PRO A 106 1.69 -0.42 10.05
CA PRO A 106 2.79 -1.23 10.59
C PRO A 106 2.58 -1.75 12.02
N ALA A 107 1.77 -1.06 12.83
CA ALA A 107 1.43 -1.51 14.18
C ALA A 107 0.60 -2.82 14.18
N ALA A 108 -0.06 -3.17 13.07
CA ALA A 108 -0.86 -4.38 12.94
C ALA A 108 -0.06 -5.64 12.52
N LYS A 109 1.25 -5.68 12.80
CA LYS A 109 2.12 -6.83 12.47
C LYS A 109 1.60 -8.18 12.99
N GLU A 110 0.86 -8.20 14.10
CA GLU A 110 0.26 -9.41 14.66
C GLU A 110 -0.83 -10.02 13.75
N ALA A 111 -1.37 -9.23 12.81
CA ALA A 111 -2.37 -9.69 11.85
C ALA A 111 -1.80 -10.48 10.67
N ILE A 112 -0.48 -10.43 10.44
CA ILE A 112 0.15 -11.03 9.25
C ILE A 112 -0.26 -12.50 9.04
N PRO A 113 -0.25 -13.39 10.05
CA PRO A 113 -0.62 -14.80 9.84
C PRO A 113 -2.07 -14.98 9.37
N GLU A 114 -3.01 -14.18 9.89
CA GLU A 114 -4.42 -14.28 9.52
C GLU A 114 -4.67 -13.63 8.15
N VAL A 115 -4.06 -12.47 7.88
CA VAL A 115 -4.16 -11.81 6.56
C VAL A 115 -3.56 -12.67 5.46
N ARG A 116 -2.47 -13.40 5.71
CA ARG A 116 -1.88 -14.34 4.74
C ARG A 116 -2.82 -15.47 4.35
N LYS A 117 -3.69 -15.94 5.24
CA LYS A 117 -4.69 -16.97 4.90
C LYS A 117 -5.70 -16.45 3.88
N LEU A 118 -6.06 -15.17 3.97
CA LEU A 118 -7.01 -14.50 3.07
C LEU A 118 -6.46 -14.24 1.67
N LEU A 119 -5.17 -14.50 1.43
CA LEU A 119 -4.62 -14.53 0.07
C LEU A 119 -5.22 -15.65 -0.80
N GLN A 120 -5.86 -16.65 -0.18
CA GLN A 120 -6.56 -17.76 -0.84
C GLN A 120 -8.08 -17.70 -0.60
N ASP A 121 -8.60 -16.53 -0.20
CA ASP A 121 -10.03 -16.36 0.06
C ASP A 121 -10.86 -16.62 -1.22
N PRO A 122 -12.05 -17.24 -1.15
CA PRO A 122 -12.90 -17.43 -2.34
C PRO A 122 -13.33 -16.11 -3.00
N ASP A 123 -13.35 -15.01 -2.26
CA ASP A 123 -13.71 -13.69 -2.77
C ASP A 123 -12.46 -12.92 -3.24
N GLU A 124 -12.44 -12.53 -4.52
CA GLU A 124 -11.32 -11.82 -5.14
C GLU A 124 -11.11 -10.40 -4.59
N ASP A 125 -12.14 -9.71 -4.10
CA ASP A 125 -11.95 -8.43 -3.41
C ASP A 125 -11.22 -8.67 -2.08
N VAL A 126 -11.58 -9.73 -1.34
CA VAL A 126 -10.90 -10.08 -0.09
C VAL A 126 -9.42 -10.39 -0.34
N GLN A 127 -9.09 -11.13 -1.41
CA GLN A 127 -7.70 -11.39 -1.80
C GLN A 127 -6.93 -10.09 -2.12
N GLU A 128 -7.55 -9.18 -2.88
CA GLU A 128 -6.96 -7.87 -3.22
C GLU A 128 -6.68 -7.04 -1.97
N TRP A 129 -7.67 -6.96 -1.06
CA TRP A 129 -7.52 -6.27 0.21
C TRP A 129 -6.46 -6.92 1.10
N ALA A 130 -6.32 -8.25 1.08
CA ALA A 130 -5.30 -8.96 1.82
C ALA A 130 -3.89 -8.61 1.32
N CYS A 131 -3.67 -8.59 0.00
CA CYS A 131 -2.41 -8.14 -0.61
C CYS A 131 -2.08 -6.70 -0.18
N SER A 132 -3.03 -5.78 -0.35
CA SER A 132 -2.87 -4.36 0.00
C SER A 132 -2.59 -4.15 1.49
N THR A 133 -3.22 -4.95 2.35
CA THR A 133 -3.02 -4.91 3.81
C THR A 133 -1.62 -5.35 4.20
N LEU A 134 -1.10 -6.43 3.60
CA LEU A 134 0.28 -6.87 3.82
C LEU A 134 1.28 -5.80 3.38
N GLY A 135 1.05 -5.16 2.23
CA GLY A 135 1.84 -4.02 1.77
C GLY A 135 1.85 -2.86 2.78
N ARG A 136 0.70 -2.50 3.35
CA ARG A 136 0.58 -1.42 4.35
C ARG A 136 1.14 -1.75 5.73
N ILE A 137 1.19 -3.03 6.10
CA ILE A 137 1.94 -3.47 7.28
C ILE A 137 3.46 -3.27 7.04
N GLY A 138 3.91 -3.33 5.80
CA GLY A 138 5.28 -2.99 5.39
C GLY A 138 6.28 -4.11 5.66
N GLU A 139 7.51 -3.76 6.04
CA GLU A 139 8.63 -4.71 6.18
C GLU A 139 8.34 -5.89 7.11
N ALA A 140 7.51 -5.71 8.14
CA ALA A 140 7.12 -6.79 9.04
C ALA A 140 6.42 -7.95 8.28
N ALA A 141 5.76 -7.67 7.16
CA ALA A 141 5.11 -8.64 6.29
C ALA A 141 6.07 -9.39 5.34
N LYS A 142 7.40 -9.30 5.53
CA LYS A 142 8.42 -10.03 4.73
C LYS A 142 8.09 -11.51 4.54
N VAL A 143 7.52 -12.18 5.54
CA VAL A 143 7.16 -13.61 5.45
C VAL A 143 6.10 -13.91 4.37
N ALA A 144 5.36 -12.90 3.89
CA ALA A 144 4.37 -13.04 2.84
C ALA A 144 4.93 -12.90 1.41
N ILE A 145 6.20 -12.53 1.24
CA ILE A 145 6.81 -12.32 -0.09
C ILE A 145 6.60 -13.52 -1.03
N PRO A 146 6.88 -14.78 -0.63
CA PRO A 146 6.70 -15.93 -1.52
C PRO A 146 5.23 -16.17 -1.93
N ASP A 147 4.27 -15.77 -1.09
CA ASP A 147 2.85 -15.92 -1.40
C ASP A 147 2.43 -14.87 -2.45
N LEU A 148 2.89 -13.62 -2.28
CA LEU A 148 2.65 -12.54 -3.24
C LEU A 148 3.29 -12.83 -4.61
N GLU A 149 4.50 -13.39 -4.63
CA GLU A 149 5.16 -13.80 -5.88
C GLU A 149 4.35 -14.85 -6.64
N LYS A 150 3.84 -15.86 -5.93
CA LYS A 150 2.99 -16.90 -6.54
C LYS A 150 1.73 -16.30 -7.14
N ILE A 151 1.11 -15.33 -6.48
CA ILE A 151 -0.09 -14.63 -6.97
C ILE A 151 0.22 -13.89 -8.26
N ILE A 152 1.31 -13.11 -8.32
CA ILE A 152 1.70 -12.34 -9.52
C ILE A 152 1.85 -13.26 -10.75
N LEU A 153 2.44 -14.44 -10.54
CA LEU A 153 2.70 -15.42 -11.60
C LEU A 153 1.49 -16.29 -11.93
N ASN A 154 0.43 -16.27 -11.11
CA ASN A 154 -0.77 -17.07 -11.33
C ASN A 154 -1.66 -16.42 -12.40
N ARG A 155 -1.64 -16.98 -13.62
CA ARG A 155 -2.48 -16.55 -14.74
C ARG A 155 -3.98 -16.78 -14.53
N GLN A 156 -4.37 -17.58 -13.54
CA GLN A 156 -5.77 -17.84 -13.20
C GLN A 156 -6.28 -16.93 -12.08
N ALA A 157 -5.40 -16.20 -11.38
CA ALA A 157 -5.83 -15.21 -10.41
C ALA A 157 -6.47 -14.02 -11.12
N ALA A 158 -7.45 -13.40 -10.48
CA ALA A 158 -8.06 -12.17 -10.97
C ALA A 158 -6.97 -11.08 -11.11
N ASP A 159 -7.02 -10.31 -12.21
CA ASP A 159 -5.96 -9.36 -12.55
C ASP A 159 -5.71 -8.34 -11.43
N LYS A 160 -6.77 -7.81 -10.81
CA LYS A 160 -6.67 -6.89 -9.67
C LYS A 160 -5.87 -7.44 -8.49
N VAL A 161 -5.98 -8.75 -8.23
CA VAL A 161 -5.23 -9.43 -7.16
C VAL A 161 -3.75 -9.52 -7.53
N ARG A 162 -3.44 -9.79 -8.80
CA ARG A 162 -2.06 -9.80 -9.33
C ARG A 162 -1.43 -8.41 -9.23
N TRP A 163 -2.17 -7.35 -9.55
CA TRP A 163 -1.71 -5.97 -9.42
C TRP A 163 -1.42 -5.62 -7.97
N ALA A 164 -2.38 -5.90 -7.08
CA ALA A 164 -2.26 -5.63 -5.65
C ALA A 164 -1.06 -6.37 -5.05
N ALA A 165 -0.78 -7.60 -5.47
CA ALA A 165 0.39 -8.35 -5.01
C ALA A 165 1.72 -7.70 -5.45
N ALA A 166 1.83 -7.23 -6.70
CA ALA A 166 3.03 -6.55 -7.19
C ALA A 166 3.26 -5.21 -6.47
N VAL A 167 2.22 -4.41 -6.26
CA VAL A 167 2.29 -3.17 -5.49
C VAL A 167 2.61 -3.45 -4.02
N ALA A 168 2.04 -4.51 -3.42
CA ALA A 168 2.31 -4.89 -2.04
C ALA A 168 3.78 -5.24 -1.80
N LEU A 169 4.45 -5.90 -2.75
CA LEU A 169 5.89 -6.14 -2.66
C LEU A 169 6.70 -4.83 -2.62
N GLY A 170 6.31 -3.83 -3.41
CA GLY A 170 6.93 -2.50 -3.34
C GLY A 170 6.70 -1.83 -1.99
N ASN A 171 5.49 -1.91 -1.45
CA ASN A 171 5.15 -1.32 -0.14
C ASN A 171 5.79 -2.07 1.05
N ILE A 172 6.07 -3.36 0.91
CA ILE A 172 6.91 -4.11 1.86
C ILE A 172 8.34 -3.54 1.87
N GLY A 173 8.80 -3.00 0.74
CA GLY A 173 10.03 -2.22 0.65
C GLY A 173 11.28 -3.05 0.33
N PRO A 174 12.49 -2.55 0.68
CA PRO A 174 13.76 -3.15 0.29
C PRO A 174 13.94 -4.61 0.71
N VAL A 175 13.30 -5.03 1.81
CA VAL A 175 13.35 -6.43 2.27
C VAL A 175 12.71 -7.42 1.28
N ALA A 176 11.95 -6.94 0.31
CA ALA A 176 11.36 -7.70 -0.79
C ALA A 176 12.28 -7.89 -2.01
N VAL A 177 13.58 -7.58 -1.89
CA VAL A 177 14.56 -7.73 -2.98
C VAL A 177 14.56 -9.10 -3.65
N SER A 178 14.25 -10.19 -2.93
CA SER A 178 14.15 -11.53 -3.50
C SER A 178 13.08 -11.65 -4.59
N ALA A 179 12.07 -10.77 -4.58
CA ALA A 179 10.98 -10.75 -5.56
C ALA A 179 11.31 -9.99 -6.84
N THR A 180 12.51 -9.43 -6.96
CA THR A 180 12.95 -8.69 -8.15
C THR A 180 12.77 -9.50 -9.45
N PRO A 181 13.17 -10.78 -9.55
CA PRO A 181 12.99 -11.55 -10.80
C PRO A 181 11.51 -11.71 -11.18
N THR A 182 10.63 -11.90 -10.20
CA THR A 182 9.19 -12.00 -10.38
C THR A 182 8.61 -10.69 -10.93
N LEU A 183 9.02 -9.54 -10.37
CA LEU A 183 8.58 -8.22 -10.83
C LEU A 183 9.13 -7.88 -12.22
N LEU A 184 10.39 -8.23 -12.52
CA LEU A 184 10.95 -8.07 -13.87
C LEU A 184 10.17 -8.86 -14.91
N LYS A 185 9.73 -10.08 -14.58
CA LYS A 185 8.86 -10.88 -15.45
C LYS A 185 7.46 -10.24 -15.60
N ALA A 186 6.90 -9.70 -14.53
CA ALA A 186 5.62 -9.00 -14.56
C ALA A 186 5.67 -7.69 -15.38
N LEU A 187 6.83 -7.04 -15.47
CA LEU A 187 7.05 -5.88 -16.33
C LEU A 187 6.96 -6.22 -17.84
N GLN A 188 6.98 -7.50 -18.20
CA GLN A 188 6.84 -8.00 -19.58
C GLN A 188 5.46 -8.63 -19.83
N ASP A 189 4.50 -8.41 -18.94
CA ASP A 189 3.16 -8.99 -19.04
C ASP A 189 2.32 -8.33 -20.17
N SER A 190 1.37 -9.07 -20.73
CA SER A 190 0.43 -8.52 -21.71
C SER A 190 -0.49 -7.46 -21.10
N ASP A 191 -0.81 -7.60 -19.81
CA ASP A 191 -1.65 -6.66 -19.11
C ASP A 191 -0.87 -5.41 -18.64
N PRO A 192 -1.21 -4.21 -19.14
CA PRO A 192 -0.51 -2.98 -18.80
C PRO A 192 -0.64 -2.56 -17.33
N TRP A 193 -1.72 -2.94 -16.65
CA TRP A 193 -1.89 -2.62 -15.23
C TRP A 193 -0.91 -3.41 -14.38
N LEU A 194 -0.68 -4.69 -14.73
CA LEU A 194 0.35 -5.46 -14.07
C LEU A 194 1.76 -4.96 -14.41
N ARG A 195 2.03 -4.55 -15.66
CA ARG A 195 3.32 -3.94 -16.00
C ARG A 195 3.58 -2.68 -15.16
N TRP A 196 2.59 -1.82 -15.02
CA TRP A 196 2.69 -0.65 -14.14
C TRP A 196 2.86 -1.04 -12.67
N ALA A 197 2.08 -1.99 -12.15
CA ALA A 197 2.23 -2.47 -10.79
C ALA A 197 3.64 -3.04 -10.52
N ALA A 198 4.26 -3.67 -11.52
CA ALA A 198 5.64 -4.10 -11.45
C ALA A 198 6.63 -2.93 -11.36
N THR A 199 6.37 -1.80 -12.04
CA THR A 199 7.18 -0.59 -11.87
C THR A 199 7.11 -0.04 -10.45
N GLU A 200 5.92 -0.02 -9.83
CA GLU A 200 5.76 0.42 -8.44
C GLU A 200 6.46 -0.57 -7.47
N GLY A 201 6.34 -1.88 -7.71
CA GLY A 201 7.05 -2.92 -6.97
C GLY A 201 8.57 -2.74 -6.99
N LEU A 202 9.16 -2.56 -8.18
CA LEU A 202 10.59 -2.31 -8.35
C LEU A 202 11.03 -0.98 -7.73
N SER A 203 10.19 0.06 -7.84
CA SER A 203 10.44 1.36 -7.20
C SER A 203 10.52 1.25 -5.68
N GLY A 204 9.63 0.48 -5.06
CA GLY A 204 9.59 0.29 -3.61
C GLY A 204 10.74 -0.56 -3.05
N ILE A 205 11.21 -1.57 -3.81
CA ILE A 205 12.44 -2.30 -3.47
C ILE A 205 13.67 -1.38 -3.60
N GLY A 206 13.66 -0.49 -4.59
CA GLY A 206 14.68 0.52 -4.77
C GLY A 206 16.00 -0.02 -5.31
N PRO A 207 17.16 0.59 -4.96
CA PRO A 207 18.44 0.34 -5.63
C PRO A 207 18.96 -1.10 -5.58
N GLN A 208 18.44 -1.94 -4.67
CA GLN A 208 18.83 -3.34 -4.55
C GLN A 208 18.20 -4.26 -5.62
N ALA A 209 17.16 -3.78 -6.33
CA ALA A 209 16.48 -4.53 -7.39
C ALA A 209 17.36 -4.68 -8.65
N GLN A 210 18.34 -5.58 -8.64
CA GLN A 210 19.28 -5.74 -9.75
C GLN A 210 18.57 -6.01 -11.07
N GLY A 211 19.02 -5.34 -12.13
CA GLY A 211 18.42 -5.41 -13.47
C GLY A 211 17.23 -4.47 -13.67
N ALA A 212 16.69 -3.86 -12.61
CA ALA A 212 15.55 -2.94 -12.71
C ALA A 212 15.86 -1.73 -13.59
N ALA A 213 17.03 -1.11 -13.47
CA ALA A 213 17.34 0.08 -14.28
C ALA A 213 17.27 -0.18 -15.79
N GLN A 214 17.76 -1.33 -16.26
CA GLN A 214 17.69 -1.67 -17.68
C GLN A 214 16.24 -1.93 -18.11
N ALA A 215 15.51 -2.77 -17.38
CA ALA A 215 14.14 -3.13 -17.73
C ALA A 215 13.18 -1.92 -17.67
N LEU A 216 13.38 -1.02 -16.70
CA LEU A 216 12.61 0.23 -16.60
C LEU A 216 12.97 1.21 -17.71
N ALA A 217 14.22 1.26 -18.16
CA ALA A 217 14.60 2.10 -19.30
C ALA A 217 13.95 1.64 -20.61
N GLU A 218 13.76 0.33 -20.79
CA GLU A 218 12.98 -0.24 -21.89
C GLU A 218 11.49 0.14 -21.75
N ALA A 219 10.94 0.06 -20.53
CA ALA A 219 9.56 0.42 -20.23
C ALA A 219 9.23 1.93 -20.39
N LEU A 220 10.24 2.81 -20.52
CA LEU A 220 10.02 4.22 -20.92
C LEU A 220 9.38 4.36 -22.32
N TYR A 221 9.45 3.30 -23.13
CA TYR A 221 8.89 3.24 -24.48
C TYR A 221 7.70 2.28 -24.59
N ASP A 222 7.10 1.89 -23.46
CA ASP A 222 5.88 1.09 -23.43
C ASP A 222 4.73 1.78 -24.19
N THR A 223 3.83 0.99 -24.80
CA THR A 223 2.67 1.53 -25.51
C THR A 223 1.75 2.32 -24.59
N GLU A 224 1.64 1.89 -23.33
CA GLU A 224 0.75 2.49 -22.35
C GLU A 224 1.44 3.59 -21.53
N TYR A 225 0.80 4.76 -21.53
CA TYR A 225 1.30 5.94 -20.81
C TYR A 225 1.56 5.66 -19.33
N ILE A 226 0.68 4.89 -18.70
CA ILE A 226 0.73 4.52 -17.28
C ILE A 226 2.03 3.75 -16.97
N VAL A 227 2.46 2.85 -17.86
CA VAL A 227 3.71 2.10 -17.69
C VAL A 227 4.91 3.02 -17.88
N ARG A 228 4.88 3.91 -18.88
CA ARG A 228 5.98 4.88 -19.11
C ARG A 228 6.22 5.81 -17.92
N ILE A 229 5.16 6.38 -17.34
CA ILE A 229 5.29 7.25 -16.16
C ILE A 229 5.71 6.48 -14.91
N GLY A 230 5.22 5.25 -14.73
CA GLY A 230 5.65 4.35 -13.66
C GLY A 230 7.14 4.03 -13.77
N ALA A 231 7.60 3.69 -14.98
CA ALA A 231 9.00 3.43 -15.25
C ALA A 231 9.90 4.64 -14.98
N ALA A 232 9.50 5.83 -15.43
CA ALA A 232 10.23 7.06 -15.16
C ALA A 232 10.34 7.37 -13.66
N ARG A 233 9.26 7.16 -12.88
CA ARG A 233 9.28 7.33 -11.42
C ARG A 233 10.18 6.29 -10.73
N ALA A 234 10.10 5.03 -11.15
CA ALA A 234 10.90 3.95 -10.59
C ALA A 234 12.40 4.16 -10.86
N LEU A 235 12.78 4.69 -12.02
CA LEU A 235 14.17 5.03 -12.38
C LEU A 235 14.81 6.04 -11.41
N VAL A 236 14.03 6.95 -10.81
CA VAL A 236 14.52 7.84 -9.74
C VAL A 236 14.96 7.03 -8.52
N HIS A 237 14.18 6.01 -8.15
CA HIS A 237 14.41 5.19 -6.95
C HIS A 237 15.52 4.15 -7.16
N VAL A 238 15.80 3.76 -8.41
CA VAL A 238 16.93 2.90 -8.76
C VAL A 238 18.12 3.66 -9.36
N ALA A 239 18.18 4.98 -9.18
CA ALA A 239 19.22 5.85 -9.75
C ALA A 239 20.67 5.38 -9.54
N PRO A 240 21.07 4.76 -8.41
CA PRO A 240 22.42 4.21 -8.26
C PRO A 240 22.80 3.15 -9.31
N GLN A 241 21.82 2.39 -9.83
CA GLN A 241 22.04 1.43 -10.92
C GLN A 241 22.17 2.14 -12.28
N VAL A 242 21.44 3.23 -12.48
CA VAL A 242 21.45 4.02 -13.73
C VAL A 242 22.85 4.54 -14.03
N LYS A 243 23.51 5.14 -13.03
CA LYS A 243 24.87 5.68 -13.15
C LYS A 243 25.90 4.64 -13.61
N GLN A 244 25.67 3.37 -13.30
CA GLN A 244 26.58 2.27 -13.67
C GLN A 244 26.32 1.74 -15.08
N GLN A 245 25.28 2.21 -15.76
CA GLN A 245 24.81 1.66 -17.03
C GLN A 245 24.68 2.75 -18.10
N PRO A 246 25.73 3.01 -18.89
CA PRO A 246 25.72 4.06 -19.92
C PRO A 246 24.57 3.95 -20.92
N LYS A 247 24.15 2.72 -21.26
CA LYS A 247 22.98 2.48 -22.15
C LYS A 247 21.68 3.00 -21.54
N VAL A 248 21.50 2.85 -20.23
CA VAL A 248 20.33 3.38 -19.52
C VAL A 248 20.38 4.90 -19.53
N VAL A 249 21.53 5.50 -19.21
CA VAL A 249 21.70 6.96 -19.29
C VAL A 249 21.35 7.50 -20.69
N SER A 250 21.80 6.85 -21.77
CA SER A 250 21.42 7.23 -23.14
C SER A 250 19.92 7.12 -23.41
N ALA A 251 19.25 6.09 -22.89
CA ALA A 251 17.80 5.94 -23.02
C ALA A 251 17.05 7.05 -22.28
N LEU A 252 17.50 7.44 -21.09
CA LEU A 252 16.93 8.56 -20.33
C LEU A 252 17.10 9.89 -21.10
N ILE A 253 18.30 10.18 -21.63
CA ILE A 253 18.53 11.40 -22.44
C ILE A 253 17.57 11.42 -23.63
N ARG A 254 17.49 10.31 -24.38
CA ARG A 254 16.60 10.21 -25.55
C ARG A 254 15.14 10.42 -25.16
N CYS A 255 14.68 9.84 -24.05
CA CYS A 255 13.31 10.02 -23.58
C CYS A 255 13.04 11.47 -23.12
N TYR A 256 14.02 12.13 -22.50
CA TYR A 256 13.92 13.53 -22.09
C TYR A 256 13.86 14.50 -23.29
N GLU A 257 14.61 14.22 -24.36
CA GLU A 257 14.67 15.05 -25.56
C GLU A 257 13.51 14.78 -26.55
N ASP A 258 12.80 13.66 -26.40
CA ASP A 258 11.69 13.30 -27.26
C ASP A 258 10.46 14.19 -27.02
N SER A 259 10.22 15.16 -27.92
CA SER A 259 9.08 16.07 -27.86
C SER A 259 7.73 15.40 -28.11
N SER A 260 7.70 14.16 -28.62
CA SER A 260 6.46 13.39 -28.76
C SER A 260 6.02 12.75 -27.44
N GLN A 261 6.93 12.67 -26.46
CA GLN A 261 6.64 12.13 -25.15
C GLN A 261 5.86 13.13 -24.29
N TYR A 262 5.02 12.60 -23.41
CA TYR A 262 4.29 13.38 -22.39
C TYR A 262 5.26 14.13 -21.47
N ASP A 263 4.99 15.42 -21.24
CA ASP A 263 5.83 16.26 -20.38
C ASP A 263 5.98 15.70 -18.95
N SER A 264 4.95 15.03 -18.43
CA SER A 264 5.01 14.35 -17.12
C SER A 264 6.08 13.25 -17.09
N VAL A 265 6.21 12.47 -18.17
CA VAL A 265 7.23 11.41 -18.30
C VAL A 265 8.60 12.06 -18.44
N ARG A 266 8.73 13.07 -19.32
CA ARG A 266 9.99 13.80 -19.53
C ARG A 266 10.48 14.44 -18.23
N GLN A 267 9.60 15.03 -17.43
CA GLN A 267 9.92 15.61 -16.13
C GLN A 267 10.45 14.55 -15.15
N LYS A 268 9.80 13.39 -15.06
CA LYS A 268 10.27 12.29 -14.19
C LYS A 268 11.57 11.67 -14.66
N VAL A 269 11.78 11.57 -15.97
CA VAL A 269 13.08 11.19 -16.53
C VAL A 269 14.16 12.22 -16.19
N ALA A 270 13.86 13.51 -16.25
CA ALA A 270 14.79 14.56 -15.85
C ALA A 270 15.18 14.46 -14.37
N GLU A 271 14.21 14.17 -13.49
CA GLU A 271 14.46 13.86 -12.07
C GLU A 271 15.37 12.64 -11.92
N ALA A 272 15.17 11.58 -12.72
CA ALA A 272 16.01 10.38 -12.68
C ALA A 272 17.44 10.67 -13.15
N ILE A 273 17.63 11.46 -14.22
CA ILE A 273 18.95 11.94 -14.67
C ILE A 273 19.62 12.74 -13.56
N LYS A 274 18.89 13.66 -12.92
CA LYS A 274 19.41 14.48 -11.81
C LYS A 274 19.82 13.63 -10.61
N ALA A 275 19.05 12.60 -10.27
CA ALA A 275 19.37 11.68 -9.19
C ALA A 275 20.59 10.79 -9.49
N ALA A 276 20.74 10.33 -10.73
CA ALA A 276 21.84 9.45 -11.13
C ALA A 276 23.14 10.22 -11.42
N GLU A 277 23.05 11.33 -12.16
CA GLU A 277 24.17 12.12 -12.67
C GLU A 277 23.88 13.63 -12.63
N PRO A 278 24.02 14.29 -11.47
CA PRO A 278 23.76 15.73 -11.33
C PRO A 278 24.57 16.62 -12.30
N GLY A 279 25.81 16.23 -12.60
CA GLY A 279 26.67 16.95 -13.55
C GLY A 279 26.19 16.86 -15.00
N LEU A 280 25.59 15.73 -15.39
CA LEU A 280 24.95 15.58 -16.69
C LEU A 280 23.66 16.41 -16.75
N ALA A 281 22.85 16.37 -15.69
CA ALA A 281 21.63 17.17 -15.59
C ALA A 281 21.89 18.67 -15.78
N ALA A 282 22.96 19.20 -15.16
CA ALA A 282 23.37 20.59 -15.33
C ALA A 282 23.76 20.92 -16.79
N LYS A 283 24.48 20.02 -17.49
CA LYS A 283 24.84 20.19 -18.91
C LYS A 283 23.61 20.20 -19.83
N LEU A 284 22.57 19.44 -19.48
CA LEU A 284 21.30 19.37 -20.22
C LEU A 284 20.33 20.51 -19.85
N GLY A 285 20.71 21.41 -18.94
CA GLY A 285 19.83 22.51 -18.49
C GLY A 285 18.64 22.03 -17.64
N ILE A 286 18.70 20.83 -17.07
CA ILE A 286 17.68 20.29 -16.16
C ILE A 286 17.81 21.03 -14.82
N LYS A 287 16.74 21.71 -14.39
CA LYS A 287 16.71 22.52 -13.17
C LYS A 287 16.47 21.70 -11.90
#